data_AF-A0A962W134-F1
#
_entry.id   AF-A0A962W134-F1
#
_cell.length_a   1.000
_cell.length_b   1.000
_cell.length_c   1.000
_cell.angle_alpha   90.00
_cell.angle_beta   90.00
_cell.angle_gamma   90.00
#
_symmetry.space_group_name_H-M   'P 1'
#
loop_
_entity.id
_entity.type
_entity.pdbx_description
1 polymer ?
#
loop_
_entity_poly.entity_id
_entity_poly.type
_entity_poly.pdbx_seq_one_letter_code
_entity_poly.pdbx_strand_id
1 'polypeptide(L)'
;MAAFNQTFAEDGLRLEAPCPERWYLRLPADPGIRTQGLSAAAGRNINALLPAGPNARRWHTLLTEVQMLFHGHPLNQAREQRRQPLLNGLWFWGGGFCPAAARAPAAGLYARDPLVRGLARLSGAAIGPLPERAEDWRAAAATETDSLTVLEATRHDAADGNPAHWIEHVATLERDWFAPCRRWLQTGKLTALYLYPGNGHRYIVTGAARWRFWRRARPLAHQPR
;
A
#
# COMPACT_ATOMS: atom_id res chain seq x y z
N MET A 1 19.64 0.19 12.35
CA MET A 1 19.23 1.57 11.98
C MET A 1 20.27 2.59 12.41
N ALA A 2 20.72 2.55 13.68
CA ALA A 2 21.77 3.45 14.17
C ALA A 2 23.04 3.46 13.29
N ALA A 3 23.57 2.28 12.93
CA ALA A 3 24.75 2.17 12.06
C ALA A 3 24.57 2.91 10.72
N PHE A 4 23.45 2.68 10.01
CA PHE A 4 23.14 3.38 8.76
C PHE A 4 23.09 4.91 8.98
N ASN A 5 22.33 5.37 9.98
CA ASN A 5 22.15 6.79 10.22
C ASN A 5 23.43 7.50 10.68
N GLN A 6 24.37 6.77 11.29
CA GLN A 6 25.69 7.30 11.61
C GLN A 6 26.56 7.40 10.36
N THR A 7 26.62 6.34 9.54
CA THR A 7 27.45 6.29 8.33
C THR A 7 27.04 7.33 7.30
N PHE A 8 25.74 7.52 7.07
CA PHE A 8 25.24 8.38 5.99
C PHE A 8 24.69 9.73 6.48
N ALA A 9 25.07 10.15 7.71
CA ALA A 9 24.62 11.41 8.29
C ALA A 9 25.05 12.62 7.45
N GLU A 10 26.30 12.61 6.96
CA GLU A 10 26.89 13.70 6.16
C GLU A 10 26.23 13.85 4.78
N ASP A 11 25.69 12.75 4.23
CA ASP A 11 24.87 12.77 3.01
C ASP A 11 23.45 13.31 3.24
N GLY A 12 23.08 13.62 4.49
CA GLY A 12 21.74 14.04 4.88
C GLY A 12 20.70 12.91 4.81
N LEU A 13 21.14 11.66 4.72
CA LEU A 13 20.26 10.49 4.64
C LEU A 13 19.84 10.05 6.03
N ARG A 14 18.54 9.79 6.21
CA ARG A 14 18.00 9.26 7.47
C ARG A 14 17.04 8.12 7.20
N LEU A 15 17.41 6.94 7.68
CA LEU A 15 16.57 5.75 7.65
C LEU A 15 15.72 5.65 8.92
N GLU A 16 14.41 5.55 8.72
CA GLU A 16 13.41 5.43 9.76
C GLU A 16 12.65 4.11 9.56
N ALA A 17 12.65 3.25 10.58
CA ALA A 17 11.97 1.94 10.55
C ALA A 17 11.00 1.83 11.73
N PRO A 18 9.83 2.51 11.69
CA PRO A 18 8.86 2.47 12.77
C PRO A 18 8.32 1.06 13.07
N CYS A 19 8.31 0.15 12.09
CA CYS A 19 8.03 -1.27 12.30
C CYS A 19 8.76 -2.12 11.24
N PRO A 20 8.86 -3.46 11.43
CA PRO A 20 9.61 -4.32 10.50
C PRO A 20 9.18 -4.21 9.03
N GLU A 21 7.90 -3.98 8.78
CA GLU A 21 7.30 -3.93 7.43
C GLU A 21 7.31 -2.53 6.81
N ARG A 22 7.72 -1.47 7.55
CA ARG A 22 7.68 -0.09 7.07
C ARG A 22 8.99 0.64 7.36
N TRP A 23 9.74 0.87 6.30
CA TRP A 23 11.03 1.55 6.31
C TRP A 23 10.97 2.73 5.34
N TYR A 24 11.45 3.89 5.79
CA TYR A 24 11.46 5.13 5.03
C TYR A 24 12.85 5.72 5.02
N LEU A 25 13.32 6.14 3.84
CA LEU A 25 14.54 6.92 3.70
C LEU A 25 14.15 8.38 3.49
N ARG A 26 14.47 9.24 4.47
CA ARG A 26 14.35 10.68 4.34
C ARG A 26 15.55 11.22 3.59
N LEU A 27 15.26 12.06 2.60
CA LEU A 27 16.24 12.69 1.73
C LEU A 27 16.22 14.21 1.92
N PRO A 28 17.37 14.89 1.75
CA PRO A 28 17.42 16.35 1.85
C PRO A 28 16.81 17.04 0.64
N ALA A 29 16.75 16.38 -0.53
CA ALA A 29 16.23 16.90 -1.79
C ALA A 29 15.77 15.76 -2.71
N ASP A 30 15.22 16.10 -3.88
CA ASP A 30 14.95 15.13 -4.95
C ASP A 30 16.24 14.37 -5.30
N PRO A 31 16.25 13.04 -5.21
CA PRO A 31 17.44 12.27 -5.54
C PRO A 31 17.75 12.20 -7.03
N GLY A 32 16.85 12.65 -7.93
CA GLY A 32 17.07 12.63 -9.38
C GLY A 32 17.15 11.22 -9.95
N ILE A 33 16.40 10.29 -9.36
CA ILE A 33 16.33 8.88 -9.80
C ILE A 33 14.88 8.42 -9.95
N ARG A 34 14.68 7.49 -10.86
CA ARG A 34 13.48 6.68 -11.00
C ARG A 34 13.77 5.30 -10.42
N THR A 35 12.82 4.79 -9.65
CA THR A 35 12.94 3.50 -8.94
C THR A 35 11.80 2.58 -9.34
N GLN A 36 11.92 1.30 -9.00
CA GLN A 36 10.87 0.31 -9.23
C GLN A 36 10.41 -0.27 -7.90
N GLY A 37 9.09 -0.35 -7.70
CA GLY A 37 8.51 -0.94 -6.50
C GLY A 37 8.88 -2.41 -6.35
N LEU A 38 8.91 -2.91 -5.11
CA LEU A 38 9.30 -4.29 -4.81
C LEU A 38 8.45 -5.32 -5.58
N SER A 39 7.15 -5.06 -5.77
CA SER A 39 6.25 -5.94 -6.55
C SER A 39 6.67 -6.09 -8.01
N ALA A 40 7.29 -5.06 -8.60
CA ALA A 40 7.80 -5.12 -9.96
C ALA A 40 9.19 -5.77 -10.05
N ALA A 41 9.91 -5.89 -8.92
CA ALA A 41 11.28 -6.41 -8.84
C ALA A 41 11.37 -7.86 -8.34
N ALA A 42 10.42 -8.29 -7.51
CA ALA A 42 10.38 -9.63 -6.96
C ALA A 42 10.48 -10.71 -8.05
N GLY A 43 11.38 -11.67 -7.86
CA GLY A 43 11.58 -12.80 -8.79
C GLY A 43 12.25 -12.46 -10.13
N ARG A 44 12.69 -11.21 -10.35
CA ARG A 44 13.33 -10.78 -11.61
C ARG A 44 14.80 -10.44 -11.41
N ASN A 45 15.54 -10.35 -12.52
CA ASN A 45 16.92 -9.90 -12.48
C ASN A 45 16.98 -8.42 -12.04
N ILE A 46 17.72 -8.17 -10.96
CA ILE A 46 17.81 -6.86 -10.31
C ILE A 46 18.50 -5.79 -11.19
N ASN A 47 19.46 -6.17 -12.04
CA ASN A 47 20.31 -5.22 -12.76
C ASN A 47 19.51 -4.31 -13.70
N ALA A 48 18.44 -4.85 -14.31
CA ALA A 48 17.55 -4.08 -15.18
C ALA A 48 16.58 -3.16 -14.40
N LEU A 49 16.54 -3.29 -13.08
CA LEU A 49 15.54 -2.67 -12.20
C LEU A 49 16.15 -1.71 -11.17
N LEU A 50 17.47 -1.61 -11.13
CA LEU A 50 18.19 -0.67 -10.29
C LEU A 50 17.81 0.79 -10.59
N PRO A 51 18.05 1.73 -9.65
CA PRO A 51 17.77 3.14 -9.85
C PRO A 51 18.33 3.71 -11.16
N ALA A 52 17.48 4.36 -11.94
CA ALA A 52 17.85 4.96 -13.22
C ALA A 52 17.66 6.47 -13.21
N GLY A 53 18.40 7.20 -14.04
CA GLY A 53 18.30 8.66 -14.15
C GLY A 53 19.64 9.38 -13.93
N PRO A 54 19.63 10.73 -13.90
CA PRO A 54 20.85 11.54 -13.82
C PRO A 54 21.80 11.13 -12.69
N ASN A 55 21.27 10.72 -11.54
CA ASN A 55 22.07 10.38 -10.35
C ASN A 55 22.22 8.86 -10.11
N ALA A 56 21.92 8.00 -11.10
CA ALA A 56 21.95 6.55 -10.96
C ALA A 56 23.28 6.01 -10.40
N ARG A 57 24.42 6.54 -10.87
CA ARG A 57 25.75 6.11 -10.42
C ARG A 57 25.95 6.31 -8.92
N ARG A 58 25.60 7.50 -8.39
CA ARG A 58 25.68 7.79 -6.95
C ARG A 58 24.82 6.81 -6.14
N TRP A 59 23.64 6.49 -6.64
CA TRP A 59 22.72 5.58 -5.96
C TRP A 59 23.14 4.11 -6.04
N HIS A 60 23.79 3.67 -7.12
CA HIS A 60 24.43 2.36 -7.16
C HIS A 60 25.58 2.27 -6.16
N THR A 61 26.41 3.32 -6.05
CA THR A 61 27.45 3.40 -5.02
C THR A 61 26.85 3.30 -3.61
N LEU A 62 25.80 4.08 -3.32
CA LEU A 62 25.09 4.01 -2.04
C LEU A 62 24.55 2.61 -1.75
N LEU A 63 23.93 1.95 -2.74
CA LEU A 63 23.46 0.57 -2.58
C LEU A 63 24.61 -0.37 -2.21
N THR A 64 25.75 -0.29 -2.91
CA THR A 64 26.94 -1.10 -2.59
C THR A 64 27.49 -0.78 -1.19
N GLU A 65 27.57 0.48 -0.79
CA GLU A 65 28.01 0.89 0.55
C GLU A 65 27.09 0.34 1.64
N VAL A 66 25.78 0.37 1.42
CA VAL A 66 24.80 -0.24 2.33
C VAL A 66 24.99 -1.76 2.43
N GLN A 67 25.27 -2.43 1.32
CA GLN A 67 25.56 -3.87 1.33
C GLN A 67 26.82 -4.18 2.16
N MET A 68 27.90 -3.42 1.97
CA MET A 68 29.13 -3.57 2.75
C MET A 68 28.89 -3.32 4.24
N LEU A 69 28.15 -2.26 4.57
CA LEU A 69 27.77 -1.93 5.95
C LEU A 69 26.99 -3.09 6.60
N PHE A 70 26.06 -3.70 5.87
CA PHE A 70 25.24 -4.79 6.40
C PHE A 70 26.03 -6.09 6.53
N HIS A 71 26.94 -6.39 5.60
CA HIS A 71 27.75 -7.59 5.63
C HIS A 71 28.54 -7.72 6.94
N GLY A 72 29.18 -6.63 7.40
CA GLY A 72 29.94 -6.61 8.66
C GLY A 72 29.12 -6.46 9.94
N HIS A 73 27.78 -6.37 9.85
CA HIS A 73 26.96 -6.05 11.01
C HIS A 73 26.78 -7.25 11.96
N PRO A 74 26.86 -7.09 13.30
CA PRO A 74 26.74 -8.19 14.28
C PRO A 74 25.45 -9.01 14.13
N LEU A 75 24.37 -8.38 13.66
CA LEU A 75 23.12 -9.07 13.36
C LEU A 75 23.30 -10.14 12.27
N ASN A 76 24.05 -9.86 11.20
CA ASN A 76 24.30 -10.84 10.15
C ASN A 76 25.21 -11.96 10.63
N GLN A 77 26.21 -11.65 11.46
CA GLN A 77 27.03 -12.69 12.11
C GLN A 77 26.18 -13.65 12.96
N ALA A 78 25.25 -13.12 13.76
CA ALA A 78 24.33 -13.94 14.57
C ALA A 78 23.34 -14.75 13.70
N ARG A 79 22.89 -14.19 12.57
CA ARG A 79 22.02 -14.91 11.60
C ARG A 79 22.78 -16.04 10.92
N GLU A 80 24.03 -15.81 10.53
CA GLU A 80 24.90 -16.82 9.92
C GLU A 80 25.14 -18.00 10.87
N GLN A 81 25.46 -17.73 12.14
CA GLN A 81 25.60 -18.76 13.17
C GLN A 81 24.32 -19.60 13.34
N ARG A 82 23.15 -19.01 13.10
CA ARG A 82 21.84 -19.66 13.13
C ARG A 82 21.40 -20.24 11.78
N ARG A 83 22.27 -20.20 10.75
CA ARG A 83 21.98 -20.61 9.36
C ARG A 83 20.74 -19.92 8.77
N GLN A 84 20.50 -18.67 9.16
CA GLN A 84 19.41 -17.85 8.66
C GLN A 84 19.87 -17.02 7.45
N PRO A 85 18.97 -16.69 6.50
CA PRO A 85 19.29 -15.80 5.39
C PRO A 85 19.82 -14.45 5.88
N LEU A 86 20.91 -13.97 5.31
CA LEU A 86 21.50 -12.68 5.69
C LEU A 86 20.67 -11.50 5.17
N LEU A 87 20.75 -10.37 5.88
CA LEU A 87 20.28 -9.09 5.38
C LEU A 87 21.34 -8.52 4.44
N ASN A 88 21.14 -8.69 3.14
CA ASN A 88 22.16 -8.43 2.13
C ASN A 88 22.01 -7.08 1.41
N GLY A 89 21.03 -6.25 1.76
CA GLY A 89 20.87 -4.91 1.18
C GLY A 89 19.54 -4.25 1.49
N LEU A 90 19.33 -3.06 0.92
CA LEU A 90 18.07 -2.33 0.91
C LEU A 90 17.58 -2.17 -0.52
N TRP A 91 16.27 -2.29 -0.71
CA TRP A 91 15.62 -1.96 -1.98
C TRP A 91 14.92 -0.60 -1.84
N PHE A 92 15.54 0.45 -2.39
CA PHE A 92 14.95 1.79 -2.37
C PHE A 92 13.96 1.95 -3.52
N TRP A 93 12.73 2.37 -3.19
CA TRP A 93 11.69 2.59 -4.19
C TRP A 93 10.69 3.64 -3.75
N GLY A 94 9.92 4.14 -4.73
CA GLY A 94 9.00 5.24 -4.52
C GLY A 94 9.75 6.57 -4.44
N GLY A 95 9.33 7.42 -3.50
CA GLY A 95 9.76 8.80 -3.37
C GLY A 95 8.60 9.76 -3.58
N GLY A 96 8.77 10.98 -3.10
CA GLY A 96 7.77 12.03 -3.18
C GLY A 96 8.01 13.10 -2.15
N PHE A 97 7.36 14.25 -2.36
CA PHE A 97 7.35 15.34 -1.40
C PHE A 97 6.10 15.27 -0.55
N CYS A 98 6.20 15.73 0.70
CA CYS A 98 5.01 16.01 1.48
C CYS A 98 4.23 17.15 0.77
N PRO A 99 2.97 16.94 0.38
CA PRO A 99 2.18 18.00 -0.24
C PRO A 99 2.01 19.18 0.73
N ALA A 100 1.97 20.40 0.21
CA ALA A 100 1.75 21.60 1.03
C ALA A 100 0.32 21.66 1.61
N ALA A 101 -0.64 21.07 0.90
CA ALA A 101 -2.03 21.00 1.32
C ALA A 101 -2.67 19.70 0.81
N ALA A 102 -3.70 19.25 1.51
CA ALA A 102 -4.56 18.16 1.11
C ALA A 102 -6.02 18.51 1.42
N ARG A 103 -6.95 17.89 0.70
CA ARG A 103 -8.39 18.04 0.95
C ARG A 103 -9.00 16.68 1.25
N ALA A 104 -9.91 16.63 2.22
CA ALA A 104 -10.68 15.44 2.52
C ALA A 104 -11.52 15.02 1.29
N PRO A 105 -11.50 13.73 0.90
CA PRO A 105 -12.24 13.26 -0.28
C PRO A 105 -13.73 13.02 -0.02
N ALA A 106 -14.15 12.93 1.25
CA ALA A 106 -15.51 12.65 1.69
C ALA A 106 -15.73 13.21 3.12
N ALA A 107 -16.98 13.26 3.60
CA ALA A 107 -17.30 13.72 4.95
C ALA A 107 -16.76 12.79 6.05
N GLY A 108 -16.83 11.47 5.84
CA GLY A 108 -16.20 10.45 6.69
C GLY A 108 -14.99 9.80 6.06
N LEU A 109 -13.98 9.46 6.87
CA LEU A 109 -12.80 8.73 6.45
C LEU A 109 -12.47 7.61 7.43
N TYR A 110 -12.28 6.40 6.91
CA TYR A 110 -12.05 5.20 7.71
C TYR A 110 -10.89 4.38 7.13
N ALA A 111 -9.77 4.32 7.86
CA ALA A 111 -8.59 3.56 7.41
C ALA A 111 -7.65 3.22 8.56
N ARG A 112 -6.89 2.13 8.41
CA ARG A 112 -5.72 1.81 9.26
C ARG A 112 -4.42 2.23 8.59
N ASP A 113 -4.40 2.33 7.27
CA ASP A 113 -3.24 2.67 6.46
C ASP A 113 -2.53 3.97 6.94
N PRO A 114 -1.22 3.91 7.25
CA PRO A 114 -0.47 5.07 7.72
C PRO A 114 -0.42 6.26 6.75
N LEU A 115 -0.42 6.01 5.43
CA LEU A 115 -0.41 7.08 4.44
C LEU A 115 -1.73 7.84 4.44
N VAL A 116 -2.86 7.13 4.46
CA VAL A 116 -4.20 7.74 4.57
C VAL A 116 -4.34 8.52 5.88
N ARG A 117 -3.85 7.99 7.00
CA ARG A 117 -3.83 8.70 8.29
C ARG A 117 -2.94 9.95 8.24
N GLY A 118 -1.81 9.91 7.54
CA GLY A 118 -0.96 11.07 7.30
C GLY A 118 -1.66 12.16 6.48
N LEU A 119 -2.32 11.77 5.38
CA LEU A 119 -3.10 12.68 4.53
C LEU A 119 -4.33 13.26 5.23
N ALA A 120 -4.98 12.49 6.11
CA ALA A 120 -6.07 12.99 6.95
C ALA A 120 -5.58 14.10 7.88
N ARG A 121 -4.44 13.91 8.55
CA ARG A 121 -3.82 14.94 9.40
C ARG A 121 -3.44 16.18 8.59
N LEU A 122 -2.87 16.00 7.40
CA LEU A 122 -2.49 17.11 6.52
C LEU A 122 -3.71 17.90 6.03
N SER A 123 -4.86 17.25 5.82
CA SER A 123 -6.10 17.91 5.39
C SER A 123 -7.00 18.39 6.53
N GLY A 124 -6.64 18.10 7.80
CA GLY A 124 -7.48 18.37 8.96
C GLY A 124 -8.74 17.50 9.05
N ALA A 125 -8.82 16.42 8.26
CA ALA A 125 -9.96 15.51 8.25
C ALA A 125 -9.98 14.63 9.50
N ALA A 126 -11.17 14.45 10.09
CA ALA A 126 -11.38 13.39 11.08
C ALA A 126 -11.24 12.02 10.41
N ILE A 127 -10.59 11.08 11.10
CA ILE A 127 -10.41 9.71 10.64
C ILE A 127 -10.82 8.73 11.73
N GLY A 128 -11.79 7.87 11.41
CA GLY A 128 -12.29 6.82 12.28
C GLY A 128 -11.48 5.51 12.16
N PRO A 129 -11.64 4.59 13.13
CA PRO A 129 -11.09 3.25 13.01
C PRO A 129 -11.70 2.53 11.81
N LEU A 130 -10.91 1.71 11.11
CA LEU A 130 -11.43 0.92 9.98
C LEU A 130 -12.47 -0.11 10.49
N PRO A 131 -13.72 -0.03 10.02
CA PRO A 131 -14.76 -1.00 10.34
C PRO A 131 -14.40 -2.39 9.82
N GLU A 132 -14.84 -3.45 10.50
CA GLU A 132 -14.57 -4.82 10.06
C GLU A 132 -15.49 -5.22 8.91
N ARG A 133 -16.76 -4.81 8.99
CA ARG A 133 -17.80 -5.10 7.99
C ARG A 133 -18.51 -3.84 7.51
N ALA A 134 -19.21 -3.94 6.38
CA ALA A 134 -20.00 -2.84 5.85
C ALA A 134 -21.12 -2.39 6.81
N GLU A 135 -21.69 -3.29 7.62
CA GLU A 135 -22.70 -2.97 8.62
C GLU A 135 -22.15 -2.05 9.72
N ASP A 136 -20.95 -2.34 10.19
CA ASP A 136 -20.24 -1.53 11.19
C ASP A 136 -19.94 -0.14 10.63
N TRP A 137 -19.48 -0.09 9.37
CA TRP A 137 -19.30 1.16 8.64
C TRP A 137 -20.60 1.98 8.58
N ARG A 138 -21.71 1.34 8.20
CA ARG A 138 -22.99 2.03 8.07
C ARG A 138 -23.48 2.60 9.40
N ALA A 139 -23.21 1.92 10.51
CA ALA A 139 -23.50 2.42 11.84
C ALA A 139 -22.61 3.62 12.22
N ALA A 140 -21.30 3.53 11.96
CA ALA A 140 -20.34 4.60 12.23
C ALA A 140 -20.62 5.86 11.38
N ALA A 141 -20.96 5.68 10.11
CA ALA A 141 -21.21 6.73 9.13
C ALA A 141 -22.67 7.25 9.12
N ALA A 142 -23.49 6.91 10.11
CA ALA A 142 -24.94 7.17 10.08
C ALA A 142 -25.33 8.65 9.94
N THR A 143 -24.46 9.57 10.37
CA THR A 143 -24.68 11.03 10.30
C THR A 143 -23.94 11.71 9.13
N GLU A 144 -23.18 10.93 8.36
CA GLU A 144 -22.33 11.44 7.27
C GLU A 144 -23.09 11.42 5.95
N THR A 145 -22.86 12.42 5.09
CA THR A 145 -23.43 12.46 3.73
C THR A 145 -22.80 11.42 2.80
N ASP A 146 -21.50 11.20 2.98
CA ASP A 146 -20.67 10.28 2.22
C ASP A 146 -19.41 9.94 3.01
N SER A 147 -18.78 8.81 2.68
CA SER A 147 -17.54 8.42 3.32
C SER A 147 -16.64 7.59 2.41
N LEU A 148 -15.35 7.61 2.74
CA LEU A 148 -14.33 6.80 2.12
C LEU A 148 -13.77 5.80 3.14
N THR A 149 -13.86 4.51 2.80
CA THR A 149 -13.22 3.44 3.56
C THR A 149 -12.10 2.83 2.73
N VAL A 150 -10.89 2.76 3.30
CA VAL A 150 -9.73 2.14 2.64
C VAL A 150 -9.52 0.73 3.20
N LEU A 151 -9.87 -0.27 2.39
CA LEU A 151 -9.71 -1.69 2.71
C LEU A 151 -8.33 -2.18 2.27
N GLU A 152 -7.61 -2.84 3.16
CA GLU A 152 -6.24 -3.32 2.92
C GLU A 152 -6.15 -4.82 2.62
N ALA A 153 -7.29 -5.52 2.54
CA ALA A 153 -7.38 -6.98 2.55
C ALA A 153 -6.54 -7.68 1.47
N THR A 154 -6.38 -7.07 0.28
CA THR A 154 -5.68 -7.69 -0.86
C THR A 154 -4.32 -7.06 -1.17
N ARG A 155 -3.82 -6.16 -0.32
CA ARG A 155 -2.65 -5.32 -0.62
C ARG A 155 -1.35 -6.10 -0.83
N HIS A 156 -1.22 -7.29 -0.23
CA HIS A 156 0.00 -8.11 -0.28
C HIS A 156 -0.13 -9.39 -1.10
N ASP A 157 -1.32 -9.71 -1.60
CA ASP A 157 -1.58 -11.00 -2.25
C ASP A 157 -0.69 -11.25 -3.48
N ALA A 158 -0.29 -10.18 -4.17
CA ALA A 158 0.63 -10.24 -5.30
C ALA A 158 2.08 -10.56 -4.89
N ALA A 159 2.48 -10.24 -3.66
CA ALA A 159 3.83 -10.50 -3.15
C ALA A 159 3.99 -11.95 -2.66
N ASP A 160 2.91 -12.57 -2.18
CA ASP A 160 2.94 -13.92 -1.61
C ASP A 160 2.93 -15.03 -2.69
N GLY A 161 2.60 -14.67 -3.94
CA GLY A 161 2.63 -15.59 -5.08
C GLY A 161 1.64 -16.76 -4.97
N ASN A 162 0.72 -16.75 -3.98
CA ASN A 162 -0.25 -17.80 -3.71
C ASN A 162 -1.67 -17.37 -4.12
N PRO A 163 -2.18 -17.83 -5.28
CA PRO A 163 -3.50 -17.45 -5.76
C PRO A 163 -4.66 -17.85 -4.83
N ALA A 164 -4.49 -18.87 -3.97
CA ALA A 164 -5.55 -19.34 -3.09
C ALA A 164 -5.89 -18.31 -2.00
N HIS A 165 -4.86 -17.66 -1.42
CA HIS A 165 -5.06 -16.60 -0.43
C HIS A 165 -5.80 -15.41 -1.02
N TRP A 166 -5.44 -15.01 -2.25
CA TRP A 166 -6.15 -13.94 -2.94
C TRP A 166 -7.63 -14.26 -3.13
N ILE A 167 -7.96 -15.50 -3.55
CA ILE A 167 -9.36 -15.93 -3.71
C ILE A 167 -10.11 -15.85 -2.37
N GLU A 168 -9.48 -16.28 -1.27
CA GLU A 168 -10.06 -16.23 0.07
C GLU A 168 -10.30 -14.79 0.56
N HIS A 169 -9.33 -13.89 0.35
CA HIS A 169 -9.47 -12.48 0.68
C HIS A 169 -10.59 -11.81 -0.13
N VAL A 170 -10.68 -12.11 -1.42
CA VAL A 170 -11.76 -11.60 -2.28
C VAL A 170 -13.12 -12.16 -1.86
N ALA A 171 -13.21 -13.45 -1.51
CA ALA A 171 -14.45 -14.05 -1.00
C ALA A 171 -14.89 -13.41 0.32
N THR A 172 -13.93 -13.07 1.19
CA THR A 172 -14.16 -12.33 2.43
C THR A 172 -14.68 -10.91 2.16
N LEU A 173 -14.08 -10.18 1.22
CA LEU A 173 -14.58 -8.87 0.80
C LEU A 173 -15.99 -8.93 0.21
N GLU A 174 -16.30 -9.94 -0.61
CA GLU A 174 -17.65 -10.12 -1.14
C GLU A 174 -18.66 -10.32 -0.01
N ARG A 175 -18.37 -11.22 0.93
CA ARG A 175 -19.25 -11.54 2.06
C ARG A 175 -19.45 -10.34 2.99
N ASP A 176 -18.36 -9.71 3.41
CA ASP A 176 -18.37 -8.75 4.53
C ASP A 176 -18.60 -7.30 4.07
N TRP A 177 -18.37 -7.00 2.78
CA TRP A 177 -18.48 -5.65 2.24
C TRP A 177 -19.41 -5.53 1.04
N PHE A 178 -19.18 -6.28 -0.03
CA PHE A 178 -19.87 -6.01 -1.30
C PHE A 178 -21.30 -6.54 -1.34
N ALA A 179 -21.58 -7.72 -0.80
CA ALA A 179 -22.93 -8.28 -0.75
C ALA A 179 -23.90 -7.42 0.09
N PRO A 180 -23.53 -6.94 1.30
CA PRO A 180 -24.34 -5.96 2.04
C PRO A 180 -24.57 -4.65 1.27
N CYS A 181 -23.50 -4.07 0.71
CA CYS A 181 -23.61 -2.84 -0.09
C CYS A 181 -24.54 -3.00 -1.29
N ARG A 182 -24.45 -4.15 -1.98
CA ARG A 182 -25.34 -4.48 -3.11
C ARG A 182 -26.80 -4.56 -2.67
N ARG A 183 -27.09 -5.21 -1.54
CA ARG A 183 -28.45 -5.26 -0.97
C ARG A 183 -28.97 -3.85 -0.65
N TRP A 184 -28.13 -2.97 -0.13
CA TRP A 184 -28.51 -1.59 0.16
C TRP A 184 -28.76 -0.76 -1.10
N LEU A 185 -27.96 -0.95 -2.16
CA LEU A 185 -28.22 -0.34 -3.46
C LEU A 185 -29.57 -0.78 -4.05
N GLN A 186 -29.92 -2.07 -3.91
CA GLN A 186 -31.19 -2.61 -4.41
C GLN A 186 -32.41 -2.10 -3.63
N THR A 187 -32.24 -1.88 -2.33
CA THR A 187 -33.29 -1.41 -1.41
C THR A 187 -33.34 0.12 -1.29
N GLY A 188 -32.51 0.86 -2.02
CA GLY A 188 -32.43 2.33 -1.96
C GLY A 188 -31.80 2.87 -0.67
N LYS A 189 -31.27 1.99 0.19
CA LYS A 189 -30.56 2.33 1.43
C LYS A 189 -29.13 2.85 1.18
N LEU A 190 -28.60 2.68 -0.03
CA LEU A 190 -27.35 3.26 -0.50
C LEU A 190 -27.60 3.78 -1.92
N THR A 191 -27.17 5.01 -2.22
CA THR A 191 -27.41 5.62 -3.54
C THR A 191 -26.42 5.12 -4.58
N ALA A 192 -25.13 5.13 -4.22
CA ALA A 192 -24.03 4.70 -5.08
C ALA A 192 -22.88 4.12 -4.25
N LEU A 193 -22.13 3.22 -4.84
CA LEU A 193 -20.86 2.69 -4.34
C LEU A 193 -19.78 3.00 -5.37
N TYR A 194 -18.70 3.63 -4.91
CA TYR A 194 -17.53 3.94 -5.72
C TYR A 194 -16.39 3.01 -5.32
N LEU A 195 -15.81 2.31 -6.30
CA LEU A 195 -14.69 1.40 -6.08
C LEU A 195 -13.42 1.96 -6.74
N TYR A 196 -12.35 2.03 -5.94
CA TYR A 196 -11.03 2.50 -6.33
C TYR A 196 -10.00 1.38 -6.11
N PRO A 197 -9.80 0.47 -7.07
CA PRO A 197 -8.89 -0.66 -6.90
C PRO A 197 -7.40 -0.29 -7.09
N GLY A 198 -7.08 1.00 -7.27
CA GLY A 198 -5.69 1.45 -7.46
C GLY A 198 -5.12 1.24 -8.87
N ASN A 199 -5.95 0.87 -9.84
CA ASN A 199 -5.54 0.66 -11.25
C ASN A 199 -5.71 1.89 -12.14
N GLY A 200 -5.86 3.09 -11.55
CA GLY A 200 -6.14 4.33 -12.28
C GLY A 200 -7.60 4.50 -12.75
N HIS A 201 -8.44 3.48 -12.58
CA HIS A 201 -9.87 3.55 -12.90
C HIS A 201 -10.71 3.66 -11.63
N ARG A 202 -11.90 4.26 -11.79
CA ARG A 202 -12.96 4.29 -10.80
C ARG A 202 -14.19 3.58 -11.35
N TYR A 203 -14.73 2.66 -10.58
CA TYR A 203 -15.96 1.96 -10.92
C TYR A 203 -17.10 2.48 -10.05
N ILE A 204 -18.28 2.63 -10.65
CA ILE A 204 -19.46 3.17 -9.99
C ILE A 204 -20.58 2.14 -10.10
N VAL A 205 -21.17 1.78 -8.97
CA VAL A 205 -22.34 0.91 -8.89
C VAL A 205 -23.48 1.69 -8.26
N THR A 206 -24.61 1.76 -8.93
CA THR A 206 -25.82 2.42 -8.42
C THR A 206 -26.96 1.41 -8.31
N GLY A 207 -28.05 1.78 -7.63
CA GLY A 207 -29.27 0.97 -7.58
C GLY A 207 -29.81 0.59 -8.96
N ALA A 208 -29.53 1.39 -10.00
CA ALA A 208 -29.92 1.08 -11.38
C ALA A 208 -29.21 -0.15 -11.97
N ALA A 209 -28.10 -0.61 -11.36
CA ALA A 209 -27.46 -1.87 -11.72
C ALA A 209 -28.40 -3.08 -11.56
N ARG A 210 -29.46 -2.98 -10.74
CA ARG A 210 -30.51 -4.00 -10.60
C ARG A 210 -31.26 -4.29 -11.90
N TRP A 211 -31.28 -3.34 -12.82
CA TRP A 211 -31.95 -3.48 -14.11
C TRP A 211 -31.09 -4.18 -15.17
N ARG A 212 -29.81 -4.43 -14.89
CA ARG A 212 -28.89 -5.11 -15.83
C ARG A 212 -29.01 -6.63 -15.73
N PHE A 213 -30.24 -7.16 -15.74
CA PHE A 213 -30.53 -8.60 -15.61
C PHE A 213 -29.85 -9.46 -16.68
N TRP A 214 -29.47 -8.85 -17.81
CA TRP A 214 -28.72 -9.49 -18.91
C TRP A 214 -27.23 -9.70 -18.61
N ARG A 215 -26.67 -9.13 -17.54
CA ARG A 215 -25.28 -9.37 -17.12
C ARG A 215 -25.22 -10.49 -16.10
N ARG A 216 -24.81 -11.69 -16.53
CA ARG A 216 -24.53 -12.82 -15.63
C ARG A 216 -23.31 -12.53 -14.76
N ALA A 217 -23.41 -12.83 -13.47
CA ALA A 217 -22.26 -12.86 -12.58
C ALA A 217 -21.27 -13.93 -13.08
N ARG A 218 -20.00 -13.57 -13.25
CA ARG A 218 -18.94 -14.51 -13.58
C ARG A 218 -18.14 -14.79 -12.31
N PRO A 219 -17.85 -16.05 -11.97
CA PRO A 219 -16.93 -16.38 -10.88
C PRO A 219 -15.57 -15.73 -11.14
N LEU A 220 -14.98 -15.12 -10.11
CA LEU A 220 -13.64 -14.52 -10.17
C LEU A 220 -12.55 -15.54 -10.55
N ALA A 221 -12.80 -16.84 -10.33
CA ALA A 221 -11.92 -17.94 -10.68
C ALA A 221 -11.65 -18.11 -12.21
N HIS A 222 -12.28 -17.30 -13.08
CA HIS A 222 -12.21 -17.46 -14.54
C HIS A 222 -11.57 -16.29 -15.30
N GLN A 223 -10.84 -15.37 -14.64
CA GLN A 223 -10.07 -14.37 -15.37
C GLN A 223 -8.65 -14.88 -15.69
N PRO A 224 -8.26 -14.95 -16.99
CA PRO A 224 -6.87 -15.20 -17.34
C PRO A 224 -6.01 -14.00 -16.96
N ARG A 225 -4.77 -14.29 -16.54
CA ARG A 225 -3.73 -13.32 -16.17
C ARG A 225 -3.45 -12.30 -17.26
#